data_AF-A0AAJ6G4T4-F1
#
_entry.id   AF-A0AAJ6G4T4-F1
#
_cell.length_a   1.000
_cell.length_b   1.000
_cell.length_c   1.000
_cell.angle_alpha   90.00
_cell.angle_beta   90.00
_cell.angle_gamma   90.00
#
_symmetry.space_group_name_H-M   'P 1'
#
loop_
_entity.id
_entity.type
_entity.pdbx_description
1 polymer ?
#
loop_
_entity_poly.entity_id
_entity_poly.type
_entity_poly.pdbx_seq_one_letter_code
_entity_poly.pdbx_strand_id
1 'polypeptide(L)'
;MEPTYYLSSMEDDRFDSAFRCELESRVQVPNGHHALVVSCDPPALGQDLGFPQGVARLLLWSRFEGDDLWAFPTFPQFVQICLPDVVIPTTRMPTSIAWGELYATKADAEVQSMTKRPHTPTPYVDGVDPDF
;
A
#
# COMPACT_ATOMS: atom_id res chain seq x y z
N MET A 1 8.55 -21.35 -2.11
CA MET A 1 7.37 -20.68 -2.66
C MET A 1 6.94 -19.72 -1.58
N GLU A 2 7.31 -18.45 -1.74
CA GLU A 2 6.98 -17.42 -0.74
C GLU A 2 5.49 -17.08 -0.82
N PRO A 3 4.85 -16.70 0.29
CA PRO A 3 3.45 -16.38 0.27
C PRO A 3 3.22 -15.13 -0.58
N THR A 4 2.28 -15.24 -1.52
CA THR A 4 1.78 -14.12 -2.32
C THR A 4 0.58 -13.51 -1.61
N TYR A 5 0.60 -12.20 -1.45
CA TYR A 5 -0.46 -11.38 -0.88
C TYR A 5 -0.94 -10.36 -1.91
N TYR A 6 -2.10 -9.77 -1.65
CA TYR A 6 -2.67 -8.73 -2.49
C TYR A 6 -2.89 -7.48 -1.66
N LEU A 7 -2.30 -6.36 -2.09
CA LEU A 7 -2.37 -5.07 -1.44
C LEU A 7 -3.39 -4.20 -2.17
N SER A 8 -4.33 -3.62 -1.45
CA SER A 8 -5.18 -2.52 -1.93
C SER A 8 -4.91 -1.31 -1.06
N SER A 9 -4.70 -0.12 -1.64
CA SER A 9 -4.61 1.09 -0.81
C SER A 9 -6.00 1.60 -0.46
N MET A 10 -6.05 2.32 0.66
CA MET A 10 -7.24 3.03 1.06
C MET A 10 -7.32 4.46 0.52
N GLU A 11 -6.21 5.14 0.27
CA GLU A 11 -6.25 6.60 0.10
C GLU A 11 -5.44 7.11 -1.09
N ASP A 12 -4.69 6.24 -1.76
CA ASP A 12 -3.73 6.66 -2.77
C ASP A 12 -4.01 5.98 -4.13
N ASP A 13 -4.25 6.79 -5.15
CA ASP A 13 -4.51 6.33 -6.53
C ASP A 13 -3.33 5.51 -7.10
N ARG A 14 -2.12 5.67 -6.54
CA ARG A 14 -0.93 4.86 -6.90
C ARG A 14 -1.14 3.36 -6.68
N PHE A 15 -2.11 3.02 -5.84
CA PHE A 15 -2.44 1.67 -5.40
C PHE A 15 -3.95 1.37 -5.58
N ASP A 16 -4.62 2.05 -6.53
CA ASP A 16 -6.07 1.93 -6.80
C ASP A 16 -6.50 0.54 -7.29
N SER A 17 -5.55 -0.28 -7.74
CA SER A 17 -5.79 -1.66 -8.17
C SER A 17 -5.17 -2.65 -7.19
N ALA A 18 -5.71 -3.86 -7.11
CA ALA A 18 -5.11 -4.93 -6.31
C ALA A 18 -3.68 -5.25 -6.81
N PHE A 19 -2.68 -4.82 -6.04
CA PHE A 19 -1.27 -5.07 -6.32
C PHE A 19 -0.86 -6.44 -5.79
N ARG A 20 -0.30 -7.28 -6.66
CA ARG A 20 0.31 -8.55 -6.24
C ARG A 20 1.62 -8.23 -5.52
N CYS A 21 1.69 -8.66 -4.26
CA CYS A 21 2.84 -8.47 -3.39
C CYS A 21 3.39 -9.83 -2.98
N GLU A 22 4.63 -10.12 -3.29
CA GLU A 22 5.30 -11.35 -2.88
C GLU A 22 6.16 -11.06 -1.65
N LEU A 23 6.02 -11.85 -0.60
CA LEU A 23 6.83 -11.68 0.60
C LEU A 23 8.28 -12.04 0.29
N GLU A 24 9.20 -11.08 0.37
CA GLU A 24 10.65 -11.34 0.23
C GLU A 24 11.31 -11.61 1.58
N SER A 25 10.93 -10.88 2.64
CA SER A 25 11.58 -11.00 3.94
C SER A 25 10.74 -10.46 5.08
N ARG A 26 11.00 -10.97 6.28
CA ARG A 26 10.40 -10.51 7.53
C ARG A 26 11.44 -9.74 8.33
N VAL A 27 11.15 -8.48 8.67
CA VAL A 27 12.10 -7.60 9.37
C VAL A 27 11.45 -6.97 10.59
N GLN A 28 12.25 -6.68 11.60
CA GLN A 28 11.78 -5.89 12.75
C GLN A 28 12.17 -4.44 12.52
N VAL A 29 11.20 -3.54 12.62
CA VAL A 29 11.44 -2.10 12.60
C VAL A 29 11.69 -1.60 14.04
N PRO A 30 12.11 -0.34 14.25
CA PRO A 30 12.32 0.19 15.59
C PRO A 30 11.12 -0.05 16.51
N ASN A 31 11.37 -0.14 17.82
CA ASN A 31 10.38 -0.46 18.85
C ASN A 31 9.84 -1.90 18.81
N GLY A 32 10.45 -2.78 18.01
CA GLY A 32 10.10 -4.20 17.98
C GLY A 32 8.86 -4.52 17.16
N HIS A 33 8.36 -3.58 16.35
CA HIS A 33 7.24 -3.87 15.47
C HIS A 33 7.67 -4.80 14.33
N HIS A 34 6.77 -5.71 13.98
CA HIS A 34 6.97 -6.65 12.89
C HIS A 34 6.56 -6.03 11.56
N ALA A 35 7.50 -6.08 10.62
CA ALA A 35 7.32 -5.60 9.27
C ALA A 35 7.65 -6.70 8.26
N LEU A 36 7.17 -6.49 7.05
CA LEU A 36 7.33 -7.35 5.89
C LEU A 36 7.93 -6.52 4.79
N VAL A 37 9.00 -7.05 4.18
CA VAL A 37 9.52 -6.56 2.91
C VAL A 37 8.84 -7.38 1.84
N VAL A 38 8.12 -6.70 0.95
CA VAL A 38 7.41 -7.34 -0.16
C VAL A 38 7.87 -6.76 -1.48
N SER A 39 7.95 -7.59 -2.52
CA SER A 39 8.11 -7.14 -3.89
C SER A 39 6.74 -6.98 -4.54
N CYS A 40 6.55 -5.90 -5.30
CA CYS A 40 5.30 -5.59 -6.00
C CYS A 40 5.47 -5.77 -7.50
N ASP A 41 4.55 -6.50 -8.12
CA ASP A 41 4.47 -6.68 -9.57
C ASP A 41 3.04 -6.39 -10.07
N PRO A 42 2.84 -5.38 -10.95
CA PRO A 42 3.84 -4.41 -11.43
C PRO A 42 4.36 -3.48 -10.31
N PRO A 43 5.50 -2.78 -10.50
CA PRO A 43 6.00 -1.81 -9.53
C PRO A 43 5.02 -0.67 -9.32
N ALA A 44 4.88 -0.20 -8.07
CA ALA A 44 4.01 0.91 -7.73
C ALA A 44 4.51 2.23 -8.34
N LEU A 45 3.60 3.16 -8.63
CA LEU A 45 3.98 4.48 -9.16
C LEU A 45 4.80 5.25 -8.12
N GLY A 46 6.02 5.60 -8.50
CA GLY A 46 7.03 6.18 -7.61
C GLY A 46 7.65 7.47 -8.11
N GLN A 47 7.23 8.00 -9.28
CA GLN A 47 7.90 9.16 -9.89
C GLN A 47 7.87 10.39 -8.97
N ASP A 48 6.73 10.60 -8.29
CA ASP A 48 6.53 11.68 -7.31
C ASP A 48 7.38 11.51 -6.03
N LEU A 49 7.83 10.28 -5.74
CA LEU A 49 8.68 9.93 -4.59
C LEU A 49 10.18 9.89 -4.95
N GLY A 50 10.55 10.28 -6.16
CA GLY A 50 11.94 10.20 -6.65
C GLY A 50 12.36 8.84 -7.19
N PHE A 51 11.41 7.93 -7.45
CA PHE A 51 11.65 6.62 -8.08
C PHE A 51 11.11 6.62 -9.52
N PRO A 52 11.91 7.09 -10.50
CA PRO A 52 11.44 7.27 -11.89
C PRO A 52 11.02 5.96 -12.58
N GLN A 53 11.54 4.81 -12.12
CA GLN A 53 11.19 3.48 -12.62
C GLN A 53 10.04 2.82 -11.84
N GLY A 54 9.48 3.50 -10.85
CA GLY A 54 8.51 2.94 -9.91
C GLY A 54 9.17 2.24 -8.71
N VAL A 55 8.34 1.83 -7.76
CA VAL A 55 8.74 1.21 -6.50
C VAL A 55 8.38 -0.27 -6.57
N ALA A 56 9.38 -1.10 -6.87
CA ALA A 56 9.22 -2.56 -6.98
C ALA A 56 9.24 -3.29 -5.64
N ARG A 57 9.64 -2.62 -4.56
CA ARG A 57 9.74 -3.18 -3.21
C ARG A 57 9.08 -2.24 -2.22
N LEU A 58 8.36 -2.77 -1.25
CA LEU A 58 7.71 -1.98 -0.21
C LEU A 58 7.98 -2.61 1.16
N LEU A 59 8.03 -1.74 2.16
CA LEU A 59 8.04 -2.14 3.56
C LEU A 59 6.64 -1.96 4.11
N LEU A 60 6.04 -3.04 4.62
CA LEU A 60 4.71 -3.06 5.21
C LEU A 60 4.83 -3.35 6.70
N TRP A 61 4.22 -2.54 7.55
CA TRP A 61 4.14 -2.81 9.00
C TRP A 61 2.73 -2.55 9.51
N SER A 62 2.34 -3.18 10.63
CA SER A 62 0.94 -3.11 11.08
C SER A 62 0.55 -1.68 11.42
N ARG A 63 -0.65 -1.28 11.02
CA ARG A 63 -1.22 0.01 11.38
C ARG A 63 -1.51 0.10 12.88
N PHE A 64 -1.90 -1.01 13.49
CA PHE A 64 -2.32 -1.05 14.89
C PHE A 64 -1.19 -1.55 15.78
N GLU A 65 -0.97 -0.85 16.90
CA GLU A 65 0.02 -1.26 17.89
C GLU A 65 -0.38 -2.59 18.55
N GLY A 66 0.56 -3.53 18.61
CA GLY A 66 0.36 -4.86 19.18
C GLY A 66 -0.15 -5.92 18.19
N ASP A 67 -0.44 -5.53 16.95
CA ASP A 67 -0.83 -6.47 15.89
C ASP A 67 0.41 -7.02 15.16
N ASP A 68 0.39 -8.33 14.88
CA ASP A 68 1.55 -9.10 14.45
C ASP A 68 1.39 -9.59 13.00
N LEU A 69 2.07 -8.90 12.09
CA LEU A 69 2.09 -9.27 10.66
C LEU A 69 2.84 -10.58 10.37
N TRP A 70 3.54 -11.20 11.32
CA TRP A 70 4.21 -12.47 11.07
C TRP A 70 3.30 -13.66 11.37
N ALA A 71 2.32 -13.48 12.26
CA ALA A 71 1.40 -14.51 12.72
C ALA A 71 0.11 -14.64 11.91
N PHE A 72 -0.34 -13.56 11.24
CA PHE A 72 -1.53 -13.46 10.37
C PHE A 72 -2.69 -14.47 10.61
N PRO A 73 -3.63 -14.16 11.51
CA PRO A 73 -4.80 -15.01 11.73
C PRO A 73 -6.05 -14.63 10.92
N THR A 74 -6.17 -13.41 10.39
CA THR A 74 -7.41 -12.88 9.78
C THR A 74 -7.13 -11.84 8.69
N PHE A 75 -7.94 -11.78 7.64
CA PHE A 75 -7.87 -10.76 6.58
C PHE A 75 -9.18 -9.95 6.53
N PRO A 76 -9.15 -8.65 6.16
CA PRO A 76 -7.98 -7.86 5.75
C PRO A 76 -7.07 -7.44 6.92
N GLN A 77 -5.81 -7.18 6.58
CA GLN A 77 -4.80 -6.68 7.51
C GLN A 77 -4.42 -5.23 7.16
N PHE A 78 -4.64 -4.32 8.09
CA PHE A 78 -4.37 -2.89 7.87
C PHE A 78 -2.88 -2.62 8.07
N VAL A 79 -2.23 -2.18 7.01
CA VAL A 79 -0.78 -1.94 6.99
C VAL A 79 -0.46 -0.50 6.61
N GLN A 80 0.67 -0.04 7.10
CA GLN A 80 1.33 1.16 6.64
C GLN A 80 2.33 0.80 5.54
N ILE A 81 2.23 1.49 4.41
CA ILE A 81 3.11 1.32 3.27
C ILE A 81 4.24 2.33 3.40
N CYS A 82 5.47 1.82 3.46
CA CYS A 82 6.68 2.60 3.56
C CYS A 82 7.59 2.32 2.36
N LEU A 83 8.40 3.31 1.99
CA LEU A 83 9.48 3.09 1.03
C LEU A 83 10.50 2.10 1.61
N PRO A 84 11.07 1.22 0.77
CA PRO A 84 12.12 0.31 1.18
C PRO A 84 13.40 1.13 1.34
N ASP A 85 13.61 1.72 2.51
CA ASP A 85 14.94 2.22 2.82
C ASP A 85 15.89 1.02 2.91
N VAL A 86 17.02 1.07 2.21
CA VAL A 86 17.98 -0.04 2.16
C VAL A 86 18.51 -0.36 3.57
N VAL A 87 18.45 0.62 4.47
CA VAL A 87 18.77 0.46 5.89
C VAL A 87 17.69 1.14 6.70
N ILE A 88 16.76 0.37 7.27
CA ILE A 88 15.79 0.91 8.23
C ILE A 88 16.58 1.30 9.48
N PRO A 89 16.72 2.60 9.80
CA PRO A 89 17.48 3.01 10.96
C PRO A 89 16.79 2.51 12.23
N THR A 90 17.53 1.89 13.14
CA THR A 90 17.00 1.37 14.42
C THR A 90 16.45 2.47 15.34
N THR A 91 16.72 3.74 15.01
CA THR A 91 16.38 4.92 15.82
C THR A 91 15.17 5.68 15.29
N ARG A 92 14.69 5.40 14.07
CA ARG A 92 13.61 6.17 13.46
C ARG A 92 12.64 5.27 12.70
N MET A 93 11.36 5.43 13.00
CA MET A 93 10.30 4.76 12.27
C MET A 93 10.33 5.14 10.78
N PRO A 94 10.18 4.16 9.86
CA PRO A 94 10.08 4.43 8.44
C PRO A 94 8.90 5.38 8.17
N THR A 95 9.09 6.32 7.24
CA THR A 95 8.03 7.26 6.86
C THR A 95 6.96 6.52 6.05
N SER A 96 5.75 6.51 6.59
CA SER A 96 4.57 6.01 5.91
C SER A 96 4.23 6.92 4.74
N ILE A 97 4.18 6.36 3.54
CA ILE A 97 3.80 7.07 2.31
C ILE A 97 2.31 6.90 2.00
N ALA A 98 1.71 5.78 2.44
CA ALA A 98 0.30 5.49 2.22
C ALA A 98 -0.18 4.43 3.23
N TRP A 99 -1.49 4.30 3.36
CA TRP A 99 -2.13 3.21 4.11
C TRP A 99 -2.78 2.22 3.15
N GLY A 100 -2.74 0.94 3.53
CA GLY A 100 -3.30 -0.13 2.72
C GLY A 100 -3.83 -1.30 3.53
N GLU A 101 -4.44 -2.22 2.81
CA GLU A 101 -5.05 -3.43 3.32
C GLU A 101 -4.43 -4.61 2.57
N LEU A 102 -3.89 -5.57 3.31
CA LEU A 102 -3.41 -6.84 2.79
C LEU A 102 -4.55 -7.87 2.80
N TYR A 103 -4.59 -8.66 1.72
CA TYR A 103 -5.55 -9.74 1.51
C TYR A 103 -4.83 -11.04 1.11
N ALA A 104 -5.44 -12.17 1.47
CA ALA A 104 -4.96 -13.49 1.05
C ALA A 104 -5.19 -13.73 -0.46
N THR A 105 -6.23 -13.16 -1.05
CA THR A 105 -6.61 -13.41 -2.44
C THR A 105 -6.77 -12.12 -3.23
N LYS A 106 -6.56 -12.22 -4.55
CA LYS A 106 -6.76 -11.11 -5.48
C LYS A 106 -8.21 -10.63 -5.50
N ALA A 107 -9.14 -11.59 -5.48
CA ALA A 107 -10.56 -11.31 -5.56
C ALA A 107 -11.03 -10.44 -4.38
N ASP A 108 -10.57 -10.74 -3.15
CA ASP A 108 -10.91 -9.94 -1.98
C ASP A 108 -10.35 -8.51 -2.08
N ALA A 109 -9.11 -8.37 -2.53
CA ALA A 109 -8.50 -7.07 -2.76
C ALA A 109 -9.23 -6.27 -3.85
N GLU A 110 -9.60 -6.91 -4.97
CA GLU A 110 -10.31 -6.27 -6.08
C GLU A 110 -11.72 -5.82 -5.67
N VAL A 111 -12.46 -6.62 -4.88
CA VAL A 111 -13.78 -6.23 -4.36
C VAL A 111 -13.67 -4.97 -3.50
N GLN A 112 -12.62 -4.86 -2.68
CA GLN A 112 -12.40 -3.66 -1.88
C GLN A 112 -12.04 -2.45 -2.75
N SER A 113 -11.11 -2.61 -3.70
CA SER A 113 -10.73 -1.52 -4.62
C SER A 113 -11.94 -1.00 -5.39
N MET A 114 -12.84 -1.90 -5.83
CA MET A 114 -14.09 -1.52 -6.50
C MET A 114 -15.09 -0.83 -5.56
N THR A 115 -15.19 -1.27 -4.30
CA THR A 115 -16.11 -0.68 -3.30
C THR A 115 -15.70 0.73 -2.91
N LYS A 116 -14.40 1.05 -2.92
CA LYS A 116 -13.88 2.41 -2.73
C LYS A 116 -14.23 3.39 -3.84
N ARG A 117 -14.82 2.91 -4.95
CA ARG A 117 -15.38 3.77 -5.99
C ARG A 117 -16.89 4.00 -5.77
N PRO A 118 -17.34 4.98 -4.97
CA PRO A 118 -18.37 5.85 -5.46
C PRO A 118 -17.66 6.85 -6.38
N HIS A 119 -17.52 6.49 -7.66
CA HIS A 119 -17.33 7.50 -8.69
C HIS A 119 -18.56 8.41 -8.56
N THR A 120 -18.42 9.52 -7.84
CA THR A 120 -19.33 10.64 -8.01
C THR A 120 -18.78 11.33 -9.23
N PRO A 121 -19.37 11.17 -10.44
CA PRO A 121 -18.99 12.04 -11.54
C PRO A 121 -19.26 13.46 -11.03
N THR A 122 -18.21 14.26 -10.88
CA THR A 122 -18.38 15.70 -10.76
C THR A 122 -19.16 16.13 -12.00
N PRO A 123 -20.40 16.66 -11.87
CA PRO A 123 -21.06 17.22 -13.03
C PRO A 123 -20.17 18.35 -13.54
N TYR A 124 -19.75 18.23 -14.79
CA TYR A 124 -19.13 19.31 -15.53
C TYR A 124 -20.13 20.47 -15.54
N VAL A 125 -19.91 21.48 -14.72
CA VAL A 125 -20.64 22.74 -14.80
C VAL A 125 -20.07 23.50 -15.99
N ASP A 126 -20.64 23.22 -17.17
CA ASP A 126 -20.49 24.08 -18.33
C ASP A 126 -21.15 25.43 -17.98
N GLY A 127 -20.35 26.49 -17.91
CA GLY A 127 -20.90 27.81 -17.64
C GLY A 127 -19.87 28.84 -17.25
N VAL A 128 -19.17 29.40 -18.24
CA VAL A 128 -18.99 30.86 -18.38
C VAL A 128 -18.86 31.16 -19.87
N ASP A 129 -19.97 31.57 -20.49
CA ASP A 129 -19.92 32.50 -21.63
C ASP A 129 -19.29 33.81 -21.12
N PRO A 130 -18.18 34.29 -21.71
CA PRO A 130 -17.69 35.63 -21.42
C PRO A 130 -18.50 36.65 -22.20
N ASP A 131 -19.15 37.54 -21.46
CA ASP A 131 -19.70 38.82 -21.90
C ASP A 131 -18.72 39.56 -22.85
N PHE A 132 -19.10 39.69 -24.12
CA PHE A 132 -18.65 40.72 -25.09
C PHE A 132 -19.66 40.91 -26.23
#